data_AF-A0A821IVJ8-F1
#
_entry.id   AF-A0A821IVJ8-F1
#
_cell.length_a   1.000
_cell.length_b   1.000
_cell.length_c   1.000
_cell.angle_alpha   90.00
_cell.angle_beta   90.00
_cell.angle_gamma   90.00
#
_symmetry.space_group_name_H-M   'P 1'
#
loop_
_entity.id
_entity.type
_entity.pdbx_description
1 polymer ?
#
loop_
_entity_poly.entity_id
_entity_poly.type
_entity_poly.pdbx_seq_one_letter_code
_entity_poly.pdbx_strand_id
1 'polypeptide(L)'
;MIGLRFNEEKCGSTQIQPSNMTSHADELSTNAIFPRKDVKWGLLTLQSSGRFTIYQETIRPFLDEMKIRLTNATTILEWVNLYNKYISFFMRNFGQCANILGAYHIEHIIETFQYLHRYIFPETNGNALLILTSRIVEQFPSCLTDDICEAWFYWPWIQGGLGLKNIYLTLYSVQQCLISKKITTFDQLLAKDAELYADIEVEYKQAKKHQKFKFLEEFIHDDGILITFDEYIQGRETQLSHWEGVYTNMLDITPALSPTLTNSFADHMEVIRDKNTRMASRKQRRMNKDSDSYLEWLLFYYGEQIQSTFNQLDFIDSENLPIGLITLMKTAQIDWNNKSKEEE
;
A
#
# COMPACT_ATOMS: atom_id res chain seq x y z
N MET A 1 36.87 17.24 -13.84
CA MET A 1 35.53 17.29 -13.21
C MET A 1 34.69 16.22 -13.89
N ILE A 2 34.45 15.08 -13.24
CA ILE A 2 33.66 13.98 -13.82
C ILE A 2 32.20 14.40 -13.70
N GLY A 3 31.63 14.92 -14.79
CA GLY A 3 30.24 15.35 -14.84
C GLY A 3 29.31 14.14 -14.91
N LEU A 4 28.44 13.99 -13.90
CA LEU A 4 27.32 13.07 -13.93
C LEU A 4 26.39 13.51 -15.08
N ARG A 5 26.40 12.75 -16.19
CA ARG A 5 25.41 12.95 -17.28
C ARG A 5 24.12 12.24 -16.88
N PHE A 6 22.99 12.91 -17.06
CA PHE A 6 21.68 12.27 -16.87
C PHE A 6 21.52 11.11 -17.84
N ASN A 7 21.00 10.00 -17.34
CA ASN A 7 20.51 8.93 -18.19
C ASN A 7 19.11 9.34 -18.66
N GLU A 8 18.99 9.90 -19.87
CA GLU A 8 17.71 10.37 -20.41
C GLU A 8 16.64 9.28 -20.49
N GLU A 9 17.03 7.99 -20.49
CA GLU A 9 16.07 6.90 -20.47
C GLU A 9 15.45 6.67 -19.09
N LYS A 10 16.22 6.92 -18.03
CA LYS A 10 15.87 6.61 -16.63
C LYS A 10 15.59 7.83 -15.77
N CYS A 11 15.82 9.03 -16.29
CA CYS A 11 15.62 10.27 -15.56
C CYS A 11 14.40 11.01 -16.11
N GLY A 12 13.58 11.51 -15.19
CA GLY A 12 12.48 12.42 -15.49
C GLY A 12 12.55 13.66 -14.61
N SER A 13 11.83 14.70 -14.98
CA SER A 13 11.68 15.91 -14.16
C SER A 13 10.24 16.40 -14.19
N THR A 14 9.82 17.07 -13.12
CA THR A 14 8.53 17.74 -13.03
C THR A 14 8.67 18.98 -12.18
N GLN A 15 7.93 20.03 -12.52
CA GLN A 15 7.88 21.27 -11.77
C GLN A 15 6.53 21.35 -11.06
N ILE A 16 6.57 21.46 -9.73
CA ILE A 16 5.39 21.61 -8.89
C ILE A 16 5.29 23.09 -8.49
N GLN A 17 4.23 23.76 -8.93
CA GLN A 17 3.98 25.16 -8.59
C GLN A 17 3.00 25.29 -7.42
N PRO A 18 3.12 26.34 -6.59
CA PRO A 18 2.14 26.64 -5.56
C PRO A 18 0.74 26.84 -6.13
N SER A 19 -0.29 26.38 -5.43
CA SER A 19 -1.70 26.43 -5.88
C SER A 19 -2.24 27.84 -6.16
N ASN A 20 -1.58 28.89 -5.64
CA ASN A 20 -1.93 30.29 -5.83
C ASN A 20 -1.22 30.96 -7.03
N MET A 21 -0.27 30.28 -7.69
CA MET A 21 0.31 30.73 -8.95
C MET A 21 -0.56 30.22 -10.10
N THR A 22 -1.50 31.05 -10.56
CA THR A 22 -2.16 30.90 -11.85
C THR A 22 -1.22 31.38 -12.94
N SER A 23 -0.22 30.57 -13.27
CA SER A 23 0.67 30.83 -14.41
C SER A 23 0.70 29.60 -15.30
N HIS A 24 0.43 29.85 -16.58
CA HIS A 24 0.32 28.88 -17.66
C HIS A 24 1.31 27.71 -17.53
N ALA A 25 0.77 26.50 -17.60
CA ALA A 25 1.45 25.22 -17.43
C ALA A 25 2.53 24.88 -18.48
N ASP A 26 2.95 25.84 -19.31
CA ASP A 26 3.70 25.56 -20.54
C ASP A 26 5.16 26.03 -20.58
N GLU A 27 5.69 26.64 -19.53
CA GLU A 27 7.12 26.95 -19.48
C GLU A 27 7.76 26.43 -18.20
N LEU A 28 8.08 25.12 -18.19
CA LEU A 28 9.36 24.70 -17.63
C LEU A 28 10.37 25.64 -18.27
N SER A 29 10.89 26.59 -17.49
CA SER A 29 11.77 27.64 -17.98
C SER A 29 12.76 27.02 -18.97
N THR A 30 12.62 27.41 -20.23
CA THR A 30 13.23 26.79 -21.43
C THR A 30 14.76 26.82 -21.43
N ASN A 31 15.36 27.26 -20.33
CA ASN A 31 16.78 27.37 -20.05
C ASN A 31 17.35 26.26 -19.15
N ALA A 32 16.51 25.36 -18.61
CA ALA A 32 16.98 24.37 -17.64
C ALA A 32 17.33 23.01 -18.28
N ILE A 33 18.55 22.54 -18.02
CA ILE A 33 19.13 21.25 -18.46
C ILE A 33 18.49 20.09 -17.66
N PHE A 34 17.18 19.92 -17.75
CA PHE A 34 16.46 18.86 -17.04
C PHE A 34 15.95 17.76 -17.98
N PRO A 35 15.90 16.49 -17.53
CA PRO A 35 15.32 15.40 -18.27
C PRO A 35 13.85 15.65 -18.62
N ARG A 36 13.44 15.38 -19.86
CA ARG A 36 12.10 15.71 -20.37
C ARG A 36 11.00 14.68 -20.05
N LYS A 37 11.37 13.50 -19.56
CA LYS A 37 10.41 12.43 -19.25
C LYS A 37 9.71 12.70 -17.91
N ASP A 38 8.56 12.07 -17.71
CA ASP A 38 7.88 12.12 -16.42
C ASP A 38 8.68 11.40 -15.33
N VAL A 39 8.55 11.85 -14.09
CA VAL A 39 9.04 11.15 -12.91
C VAL A 39 8.11 9.96 -12.62
N LYS A 40 8.64 8.74 -12.65
CA LYS A 40 7.87 7.49 -12.49
C LYS A 40 8.43 6.61 -11.38
N TRP A 41 7.54 5.88 -10.71
CA TRP A 41 7.87 4.83 -9.77
C TRP A 41 6.86 3.69 -9.91
N GLY A 42 7.31 2.49 -10.31
CA GLY A 42 6.39 1.40 -10.65
C GLY A 42 5.42 1.81 -11.76
N LEU A 43 4.11 1.75 -11.46
CA LEU A 43 3.04 2.21 -12.35
C LEU A 43 2.54 3.62 -12.02
N LEU A 44 3.20 4.31 -11.08
CA LEU A 44 2.90 5.67 -10.69
C LEU A 44 3.69 6.68 -11.52
N THR A 45 3.05 7.79 -11.83
CA THR A 45 3.67 8.97 -12.45
C THR A 45 3.36 10.21 -11.61
N LEU A 46 4.39 11.01 -11.30
CA LEU A 46 4.24 12.25 -10.54
C LEU A 46 3.75 13.37 -11.45
N GLN A 47 2.59 13.93 -11.14
CA GLN A 47 2.02 15.05 -11.86
C GLN A 47 2.61 16.40 -11.39
N SER A 48 2.44 17.43 -12.20
CA SER A 48 2.78 18.82 -11.84
C SER A 48 1.98 19.35 -10.64
N SER A 49 0.86 18.71 -10.29
CA SER A 49 0.11 18.97 -9.05
C SER A 49 0.84 18.48 -7.79
N GLY A 50 1.95 17.78 -7.93
CA GLY A 50 2.66 17.11 -6.83
C GLY A 50 2.01 15.79 -6.37
N ARG A 51 0.99 15.31 -7.08
CA ARG A 51 0.33 14.03 -6.79
C ARG A 51 0.82 12.92 -7.70
N PHE A 52 0.95 11.72 -7.16
CA PHE A 52 1.15 10.52 -7.96
C PHE A 52 -0.19 10.04 -8.52
N THR A 53 -0.19 9.68 -9.81
CA THR A 53 -1.35 9.12 -10.50
C THR A 53 -1.01 7.79 -11.18
N ILE A 54 -2.04 6.98 -11.43
CA ILE A 54 -1.94 5.74 -12.20
C ILE A 54 -2.63 5.97 -13.55
N TYR A 55 -1.89 5.87 -14.63
CA TYR A 55 -2.45 6.03 -15.97
C TYR A 55 -2.99 4.69 -16.48
N GLN A 56 -4.23 4.68 -16.96
CA GLN A 56 -4.85 3.45 -17.49
C GLN A 56 -4.04 2.84 -18.65
N GLU A 57 -3.48 3.66 -19.53
CA GLU A 57 -2.67 3.18 -20.66
C GLU A 57 -1.39 2.46 -20.22
N THR A 58 -0.82 2.80 -19.07
CA THR A 58 0.39 2.12 -18.57
C THR A 58 0.08 0.77 -17.95
N ILE A 59 -1.17 0.53 -17.51
CA ILE A 59 -1.57 -0.74 -16.91
C ILE A 59 -2.14 -1.73 -17.93
N ARG A 60 -2.72 -1.26 -19.04
CA ARG A 60 -3.38 -2.10 -20.06
C ARG A 60 -2.57 -3.31 -20.53
N PRO A 61 -1.27 -3.20 -20.88
CA PRO A 61 -0.50 -4.36 -21.30
C PRO A 61 -0.47 -5.49 -20.26
N PHE A 62 -0.42 -5.13 -18.96
CA PHE A 62 -0.47 -6.11 -17.87
C PHE A 62 -1.88 -6.68 -17.67
N LEU A 63 -2.92 -5.91 -17.97
CA LEU A 63 -4.31 -6.38 -17.93
C LEU A 63 -4.60 -7.39 -19.03
N ASP A 64 -4.13 -7.11 -20.26
CA ASP A 64 -4.27 -8.01 -21.39
C ASP A 64 -3.54 -9.34 -21.13
N GLU A 65 -2.31 -9.26 -20.60
CA GLU A 65 -1.54 -10.43 -20.18
C GLU A 65 -2.26 -11.22 -19.07
N MET A 66 -2.75 -10.54 -18.02
CA MET A 66 -3.51 -11.17 -16.94
C MET A 66 -4.73 -11.91 -17.48
N LYS A 67 -5.49 -11.28 -18.38
CA LYS A 67 -6.67 -11.87 -19.00
C LYS A 67 -6.33 -13.14 -19.76
N ILE A 68 -5.31 -13.09 -20.63
CA ILE A 68 -4.85 -14.26 -21.41
C ILE A 68 -4.45 -15.41 -20.47
N ARG A 69 -3.64 -15.12 -19.43
CA ARG A 69 -3.20 -16.17 -18.49
C ARG A 69 -4.35 -16.77 -17.69
N LEU A 70 -5.31 -15.95 -17.24
CA LEU A 70 -6.49 -16.44 -16.52
C LEU A 70 -7.40 -17.29 -17.42
N THR A 71 -7.58 -16.92 -18.69
CA THR A 71 -8.33 -17.73 -19.66
C THR A 71 -7.68 -19.09 -19.86
N ASN A 72 -6.35 -19.12 -20.00
CA ASN A 72 -5.57 -20.33 -20.24
C ASN A 72 -5.31 -21.17 -18.99
N ALA A 73 -5.67 -20.69 -17.79
CA ALA A 73 -5.48 -21.43 -16.55
C ALA A 73 -6.31 -22.74 -16.57
N THR A 74 -5.64 -23.88 -16.47
CA THR A 74 -6.27 -25.19 -16.64
C THR A 74 -7.05 -25.62 -15.41
N THR A 75 -6.53 -25.28 -14.21
CA THR A 75 -7.12 -25.67 -12.93
C THR A 75 -7.63 -24.46 -12.15
N ILE A 76 -8.62 -24.67 -11.27
CA ILE A 76 -9.14 -23.64 -10.35
C ILE A 76 -8.03 -23.06 -9.47
N LEU A 77 -7.14 -23.91 -8.95
CA LEU A 77 -6.05 -23.46 -8.09
C LEU A 77 -4.98 -22.65 -8.85
N GLU A 78 -4.70 -23.01 -10.11
CA GLU A 78 -3.85 -22.21 -10.98
C GLU A 78 -4.45 -20.83 -11.22
N TRP A 79 -5.75 -20.77 -11.53
CA TRP A 79 -6.49 -19.52 -11.74
C TRP A 79 -6.41 -18.61 -10.51
N VAL A 80 -6.70 -19.14 -9.31
CA VAL A 80 -6.65 -18.38 -8.05
C VAL A 80 -5.22 -17.89 -7.77
N ASN A 81 -4.22 -18.73 -7.99
CA ASN A 81 -2.82 -18.37 -7.78
C ASN A 81 -2.35 -17.27 -8.75
N LEU A 82 -2.71 -17.36 -10.03
CA LEU A 82 -2.45 -16.32 -11.03
C LEU A 82 -3.10 -15.00 -10.62
N TYR A 83 -4.41 -15.03 -10.33
CA TYR A 83 -5.15 -13.86 -9.89
C TYR A 83 -4.48 -13.20 -8.67
N ASN A 84 -4.22 -13.97 -7.61
CA ASN A 84 -3.61 -13.45 -6.39
C ASN A 84 -2.23 -12.81 -6.62
N LYS A 85 -1.44 -13.37 -7.54
CA LYS A 85 -0.13 -12.82 -7.91
C LYS A 85 -0.24 -11.53 -8.70
N TYR A 86 -1.18 -11.43 -9.65
CA TYR A 86 -1.44 -10.19 -10.36
C TYR A 86 -1.96 -9.09 -9.42
N ILE A 87 -2.94 -9.39 -8.56
CA ILE A 87 -3.41 -8.43 -7.54
C ILE A 87 -2.24 -7.95 -6.68
N SER A 88 -1.36 -8.86 -6.26
CA SER A 88 -0.17 -8.49 -5.48
C SER A 88 0.87 -7.70 -6.31
N PHE A 89 1.01 -7.99 -7.60
CA PHE A 89 1.84 -7.22 -8.53
C PHE A 89 1.33 -5.78 -8.67
N PHE A 90 0.04 -5.60 -8.92
CA PHE A 90 -0.57 -4.28 -9.05
C PHE A 90 -0.44 -3.49 -7.75
N MET A 91 -0.81 -4.08 -6.60
CA MET A 91 -0.65 -3.42 -5.30
C MET A 91 0.79 -2.96 -5.03
N ARG A 92 1.80 -3.77 -5.35
CA ARG A 92 3.20 -3.35 -5.17
C ARG A 92 3.60 -2.21 -6.09
N ASN A 93 3.10 -2.21 -7.33
CA ASN A 93 3.43 -1.21 -8.33
C ASN A 93 2.59 0.08 -8.23
N PHE A 94 1.50 0.06 -7.48
CA PHE A 94 0.68 1.24 -7.19
C PHE A 94 1.16 2.03 -5.97
N GLY A 95 2.23 1.61 -5.31
CA GLY A 95 2.77 2.32 -4.14
C GLY A 95 2.23 1.77 -2.83
N GLN A 96 3.11 1.70 -1.84
CA GLN A 96 2.65 1.55 -0.46
C GLN A 96 2.00 2.87 -0.03
N CYS A 97 0.88 2.77 0.70
CA CYS A 97 0.12 3.93 1.16
C CYS A 97 0.84 4.65 2.30
N ALA A 98 1.92 5.37 1.99
CA ALA A 98 2.57 6.28 2.92
C ALA A 98 1.63 7.44 3.30
N ASN A 99 1.77 7.97 4.52
CA ASN A 99 0.87 9.03 5.01
C ASN A 99 0.87 10.27 4.10
N ILE A 100 2.01 10.58 3.45
CA ILE A 100 2.13 11.70 2.52
C ILE A 100 1.25 11.59 1.28
N LEU A 101 0.94 10.37 0.83
CA LEU A 101 0.10 10.15 -0.36
C LEU A 101 -1.39 10.41 -0.04
N GLY A 102 -1.76 10.28 1.23
CA GLY A 102 -3.08 10.64 1.76
C GLY A 102 -4.26 9.82 1.21
N ALA A 103 -5.47 10.23 1.61
CA ALA A 103 -6.73 9.58 1.23
C ALA A 103 -6.97 9.58 -0.30
N TYR A 104 -6.54 10.64 -0.98
CA TYR A 104 -6.65 10.76 -2.43
C TYR A 104 -6.02 9.56 -3.15
N HIS A 105 -4.83 9.15 -2.72
CA HIS A 105 -4.10 8.07 -3.39
C HIS A 105 -4.79 6.70 -3.21
N ILE A 106 -5.28 6.38 -2.01
CA ILE A 106 -5.99 5.11 -1.79
C ILE A 106 -7.32 5.06 -2.56
N GLU A 107 -8.04 6.19 -2.66
CA GLU A 107 -9.25 6.30 -3.50
C GLU A 107 -8.94 6.00 -4.97
N HIS A 108 -7.86 6.57 -5.50
CA HIS A 108 -7.41 6.31 -6.88
C HIS A 108 -6.97 4.86 -7.08
N ILE A 109 -6.36 4.22 -6.07
CA ILE A 109 -6.05 2.78 -6.12
C ILE A 109 -7.34 1.96 -6.18
N ILE A 110 -8.35 2.29 -5.37
CA ILE A 110 -9.66 1.61 -5.38
C ILE A 110 -10.31 1.72 -6.76
N GLU A 111 -10.38 2.94 -7.31
CA GLU A 111 -10.91 3.19 -8.65
C GLU A 111 -10.15 2.40 -9.73
N THR A 112 -8.82 2.34 -9.62
CA THR A 112 -7.97 1.59 -10.53
C THR A 112 -8.25 0.08 -10.46
N PHE A 113 -8.45 -0.49 -9.27
CA PHE A 113 -8.84 -1.91 -9.14
C PHE A 113 -10.24 -2.18 -9.67
N GLN A 114 -11.18 -1.25 -9.48
CA GLN A 114 -12.52 -1.38 -10.07
C GLN A 114 -12.48 -1.33 -11.59
N TYR A 115 -11.64 -0.47 -12.19
CA TYR A 115 -11.40 -0.44 -13.63
C TYR A 115 -10.75 -1.75 -14.11
N LEU A 116 -9.67 -2.18 -13.45
CA LEU A 116 -8.96 -3.42 -13.75
C LEU A 116 -9.92 -4.60 -13.80
N HIS A 117 -10.73 -4.78 -12.75
CA HIS A 117 -11.67 -5.90 -12.67
C HIS A 117 -12.71 -5.83 -13.79
N ARG A 118 -13.32 -4.66 -14.04
CA ARG A 118 -14.28 -4.46 -15.14
C ARG A 118 -13.65 -4.73 -16.51
N TYR A 119 -12.37 -4.43 -16.69
CA TYR A 119 -11.65 -4.66 -17.92
C TYR A 119 -11.37 -6.15 -18.17
N ILE A 120 -10.91 -6.89 -17.15
CA ILE A 120 -10.56 -8.31 -17.30
C ILE A 120 -11.77 -9.24 -17.25
N PHE A 121 -12.86 -8.85 -16.56
CA PHE A 121 -14.10 -9.62 -16.42
C PHE A 121 -15.34 -8.82 -16.86
N PRO A 122 -15.44 -8.41 -18.14
CA PRO A 122 -16.55 -7.58 -18.61
C PRO A 122 -17.90 -8.29 -18.52
N GLU A 123 -17.95 -9.61 -18.72
CA GLU A 123 -19.16 -10.44 -18.68
C GLU A 123 -19.85 -10.47 -17.31
N THR A 124 -19.10 -10.22 -16.23
CA THR A 124 -19.63 -10.16 -14.86
C THR A 124 -19.51 -8.76 -14.24
N ASN A 125 -19.29 -7.74 -15.07
CA ASN A 125 -19.06 -6.35 -14.65
C ASN A 125 -17.98 -6.24 -13.54
N GLY A 126 -16.89 -7.01 -13.69
CA GLY A 126 -15.77 -7.03 -12.76
C GLY A 126 -15.90 -7.98 -11.57
N ASN A 127 -16.91 -8.84 -11.52
CA ASN A 127 -17.05 -9.81 -10.44
C ASN A 127 -16.23 -11.08 -10.72
N ALA A 128 -15.01 -11.13 -10.13
CA ALA A 128 -14.09 -12.26 -10.21
C ALA A 128 -14.67 -13.55 -9.61
N LEU A 129 -15.53 -13.44 -8.58
CA LEU A 129 -16.15 -14.59 -7.93
C LEU A 129 -17.12 -15.28 -8.89
N LEU A 130 -17.94 -14.53 -9.62
CA LEU A 130 -18.86 -15.12 -10.61
C LEU A 130 -18.09 -15.89 -11.70
N ILE A 131 -16.97 -15.35 -12.19
CA ILE A 131 -16.11 -16.06 -13.16
C ILE A 131 -15.60 -17.37 -12.57
N LEU A 132 -15.11 -17.34 -11.34
CA LEU A 132 -14.56 -18.53 -10.70
C LEU A 132 -15.65 -19.55 -10.37
N THR A 133 -16.83 -19.11 -9.93
CA THR A 133 -18.01 -19.96 -9.72
C THR A 133 -18.40 -20.66 -11.02
N SER A 134 -18.52 -19.95 -12.13
CA SER A 134 -18.84 -20.55 -13.44
C SER A 134 -17.80 -21.62 -13.83
N ARG A 135 -16.50 -21.34 -13.63
CA ARG A 135 -15.45 -22.33 -13.91
C ARG A 135 -15.56 -23.58 -13.02
N ILE A 136 -15.86 -23.42 -11.73
CA ILE A 136 -16.03 -24.57 -10.82
C ILE A 136 -17.24 -25.41 -11.25
N VAL A 137 -18.37 -24.78 -11.58
CA VAL A 137 -19.57 -25.47 -12.05
C VAL A 137 -19.31 -26.23 -13.35
N GLU A 138 -18.58 -25.64 -14.30
CA GLU A 138 -18.20 -26.30 -15.56
C GLU A 138 -17.26 -27.49 -15.34
N GLN A 139 -16.24 -27.33 -14.49
CA GLN A 139 -15.23 -28.37 -14.26
C GLN A 139 -15.73 -29.51 -13.36
N PHE A 140 -16.65 -29.22 -12.44
CA PHE A 140 -17.12 -30.17 -11.42
C PHE A 140 -18.66 -30.20 -11.27
N PRO A 141 -19.42 -30.42 -12.36
CA PRO A 141 -20.89 -30.30 -12.34
C PRO A 141 -21.57 -31.32 -11.41
N SER A 142 -20.94 -32.46 -11.16
CA SER A 142 -21.46 -33.52 -10.29
C SER A 142 -21.10 -33.34 -8.80
N CYS A 143 -20.19 -32.43 -8.47
CA CYS A 143 -19.71 -32.21 -7.10
C CYS A 143 -20.51 -31.15 -6.34
N LEU A 144 -21.42 -30.45 -7.03
CA LEU A 144 -22.20 -29.35 -6.48
C LEU A 144 -23.66 -29.80 -6.33
N THR A 145 -24.12 -29.94 -5.09
CA THR A 145 -25.52 -30.24 -4.76
C THR A 145 -26.32 -28.98 -4.42
N ASP A 146 -25.63 -27.95 -3.96
CA ASP A 146 -26.19 -26.69 -3.45
C ASP A 146 -25.34 -25.50 -3.94
N ASP A 147 -25.84 -24.29 -3.69
CA ASP A 147 -25.10 -23.06 -3.98
C ASP A 147 -23.75 -23.01 -3.24
N ILE A 148 -22.70 -22.57 -3.92
CA ILE A 148 -21.36 -22.46 -3.34
C ILE A 148 -21.32 -21.28 -2.36
N CYS A 149 -20.90 -21.54 -1.13
CA CYS A 149 -20.68 -20.50 -0.12
C CYS A 149 -19.64 -19.46 -0.60
N GLU A 150 -20.04 -18.18 -0.73
CA GLU A 150 -19.16 -17.10 -1.17
C GLU A 150 -17.91 -16.97 -0.28
N ALA A 151 -18.08 -17.00 1.04
CA ALA A 151 -16.98 -16.92 1.99
C ALA A 151 -15.89 -17.97 1.75
N TRP A 152 -16.25 -19.16 1.27
CA TRP A 152 -15.32 -20.27 1.04
C TRP A 152 -14.26 -19.93 -0.02
N PHE A 153 -14.58 -19.09 -1.01
CA PHE A 153 -13.62 -18.64 -2.02
C PHE A 153 -12.48 -17.84 -1.39
N TYR A 154 -12.81 -16.91 -0.49
CA TYR A 154 -11.83 -16.05 0.16
C TYR A 154 -11.17 -16.70 1.37
N TRP A 155 -11.82 -17.70 1.96
CA TRP A 155 -11.32 -18.41 3.12
C TRP A 155 -9.95 -19.01 2.85
N PRO A 156 -9.00 -18.98 3.81
CA PRO A 156 -7.65 -19.38 3.48
C PRO A 156 -7.57 -20.89 3.28
N TRP A 157 -6.74 -21.32 2.34
CA TRP A 157 -6.62 -22.72 1.96
C TRP A 157 -6.11 -23.63 3.09
N ILE A 158 -5.33 -23.10 4.04
CA ILE A 158 -4.84 -23.86 5.21
C ILE A 158 -6.01 -24.22 6.14
N GLN A 159 -7.10 -23.46 6.08
CA GLN A 159 -8.35 -23.71 6.78
C GLN A 159 -9.41 -24.38 5.87
N GLY A 160 -9.09 -24.55 4.58
CA GLY A 160 -9.86 -25.32 3.60
C GLY A 160 -10.56 -24.55 2.50
N GLY A 161 -10.43 -23.22 2.46
CA GLY A 161 -10.97 -22.43 1.36
C GLY A 161 -10.09 -22.44 0.10
N LEU A 162 -10.43 -21.58 -0.87
CA LEU A 162 -9.60 -21.39 -2.06
C LEU A 162 -8.48 -20.35 -1.86
N GLY A 163 -8.61 -19.47 -0.87
CA GLY A 163 -7.66 -18.41 -0.59
C GLY A 163 -7.61 -17.35 -1.68
N LEU A 164 -8.71 -17.10 -2.40
CA LEU A 164 -8.86 -15.98 -3.31
C LEU A 164 -8.66 -14.67 -2.53
N LYS A 165 -7.89 -13.73 -3.06
CA LYS A 165 -7.61 -12.47 -2.37
C LYS A 165 -8.73 -11.47 -2.63
N ASN A 166 -9.46 -11.08 -1.58
CA ASN A 166 -10.35 -9.93 -1.63
C ASN A 166 -9.53 -8.66 -1.38
N ILE A 167 -9.06 -8.00 -2.43
CA ILE A 167 -8.20 -6.82 -2.28
C ILE A 167 -8.92 -5.65 -1.58
N TYR A 168 -10.24 -5.56 -1.72
CA TYR A 168 -11.01 -4.47 -1.16
C TYR A 168 -11.04 -4.48 0.37
N LEU A 169 -10.86 -5.64 1.02
CA LEU A 169 -10.66 -5.69 2.48
C LEU A 169 -9.39 -4.96 2.90
N THR A 170 -8.28 -5.16 2.16
CA THR A 170 -7.01 -4.45 2.41
C THR A 170 -7.13 -2.96 2.09
N LEU A 171 -7.80 -2.60 0.99
CA LEU A 171 -7.93 -1.19 0.61
C LEU A 171 -8.82 -0.43 1.59
N TYR A 172 -9.93 -1.04 2.02
CA TYR A 172 -10.84 -0.47 3.01
C TYR A 172 -10.13 -0.23 4.35
N SER A 173 -9.38 -1.20 4.84
CA SER A 173 -8.69 -1.08 6.13
C SER A 173 -7.67 0.05 6.17
N VAL A 174 -6.95 0.28 5.06
CA VAL A 174 -6.02 1.39 4.90
C VAL A 174 -6.76 2.71 4.76
N GLN A 175 -7.85 2.76 3.98
CA GLN A 175 -8.67 3.96 3.78
C GLN A 175 -9.24 4.46 5.11
N GLN A 176 -9.79 3.57 5.95
CA GLN A 176 -10.31 3.95 7.27
C GLN A 176 -9.22 4.50 8.20
N CYS A 177 -8.00 3.96 8.14
CA CYS A 177 -6.87 4.50 8.88
C CYS A 177 -6.51 5.92 8.40
N LEU A 178 -6.49 6.17 7.08
CA LEU A 178 -6.18 7.49 6.53
C LEU A 178 -7.24 8.54 6.85
N ILE A 179 -8.52 8.19 6.77
CA ILE A 179 -9.63 9.12 7.10
C ILE A 179 -9.56 9.58 8.57
N SER A 180 -9.12 8.70 9.48
CA SER A 180 -9.00 9.05 10.91
C SER A 180 -7.73 9.82 11.27
N LYS A 181 -6.72 9.85 10.37
CA LYS A 181 -5.44 10.54 10.63
C LYS A 181 -5.56 12.04 10.35
N LYS A 182 -5.14 12.84 11.32
CA LYS A 182 -4.88 14.28 11.12
C LYS A 182 -3.46 14.45 10.58
N ILE A 183 -3.33 15.09 9.42
CA ILE A 183 -2.04 15.41 8.82
C ILE A 183 -1.67 16.84 9.20
N THR A 184 -0.45 17.04 9.69
CA THR A 184 0.10 18.38 9.92
C THR A 184 0.37 19.04 8.57
N THR A 185 -0.23 20.21 8.37
CA THR A 185 -0.02 21.01 7.16
C THR A 185 1.28 21.80 7.24
N PHE A 186 1.81 22.21 6.08
CA PHE A 186 3.01 23.03 6.03
C PHE A 186 2.82 24.38 6.76
N ASP A 187 1.66 25.03 6.61
CA ASP A 187 1.36 26.28 7.33
C ASP A 187 1.35 26.11 8.85
N GLN A 188 0.88 24.96 9.35
CA GLN A 188 0.96 24.64 10.78
C GLN A 188 2.40 24.46 11.25
N LEU A 189 3.28 23.90 10.41
CA LEU A 189 4.71 23.80 10.72
C LEU A 189 5.37 25.17 10.77
N LEU A 190 5.07 26.04 9.81
CA LEU A 190 5.57 27.42 9.79
C LEU A 190 5.09 28.21 11.01
N ALA A 191 3.82 28.07 11.40
CA ALA A 191 3.30 28.69 12.62
C ALA A 191 4.01 28.15 13.87
N LYS A 192 4.30 26.84 13.89
CA LYS A 192 5.03 26.20 14.99
C LYS A 192 6.48 26.67 15.11
N ASP A 193 7.15 26.99 13.99
CA ASP A 193 8.48 27.62 14.03
C ASP A 193 8.45 28.94 14.82
N ALA A 194 7.46 29.79 14.51
CA ALA A 194 7.32 31.09 15.16
C ALA A 194 6.97 30.96 16.65
N GLU A 195 6.10 30.01 17.01
CA GLU A 195 5.74 29.69 18.39
C GLU A 195 6.96 29.25 19.21
N LEU A 196 7.71 28.25 18.72
CA LEU A 196 8.87 27.70 19.42
C LEU A 196 10.00 28.73 19.54
N TYR A 197 10.21 29.55 18.51
CA TYR A 197 11.20 30.62 18.59
C TYR A 197 10.79 31.71 19.60
N ALA A 198 9.50 32.06 19.70
CA ALA A 198 9.02 32.99 20.71
C ALA A 198 9.26 32.47 22.14
N ASP A 199 9.08 31.15 22.36
CA ASP A 199 9.40 30.51 23.63
C ASP A 199 10.90 30.60 23.96
N ILE A 200 11.77 30.37 22.96
CA ILE A 200 13.23 30.55 23.07
C ILE A 200 13.57 32.00 23.46
N GLU A 201 12.92 33.01 22.86
CA GLU A 201 13.15 34.41 23.23
C GLU A 201 12.75 34.72 24.68
N VAL A 202 11.64 34.13 25.15
CA VAL A 202 11.18 34.27 26.54
C VAL A 202 12.18 33.61 27.49
N GLU A 203 12.63 32.40 27.19
CA GLU A 203 13.60 31.67 28.00
C GLU A 203 14.94 32.41 28.03
N TYR A 204 15.42 32.92 26.90
CA TYR A 204 16.65 33.73 26.82
C TYR A 204 16.60 34.96 27.73
N LYS A 205 15.47 35.69 27.74
CA LYS A 205 15.27 36.85 28.62
C LYS A 205 15.33 36.47 30.11
N GLN A 206 14.87 35.27 30.47
CA GLN A 206 14.94 34.76 31.85
C GLN A 206 16.35 34.27 32.20
N ALA A 207 16.97 33.48 31.32
CA ALA A 207 18.32 32.96 31.44
C ALA A 207 19.37 34.07 31.62
N LYS A 208 19.23 35.18 30.87
CA LYS A 208 20.09 36.36 30.98
C LYS A 208 20.05 37.01 32.37
N LYS A 209 18.93 36.94 33.10
CA LYS A 209 18.83 37.45 34.48
C LYS A 209 19.59 36.59 35.48
N HIS A 210 19.70 35.29 35.21
CA HIS A 210 20.30 34.30 36.11
C HIS A 210 21.68 33.80 35.66
N GLN A 211 22.19 34.30 34.53
CA GLN A 211 23.45 33.89 33.88
C GLN A 211 23.57 32.36 33.69
N LYS A 212 22.48 31.72 33.27
CA LYS A 212 22.43 30.26 33.04
C LYS A 212 21.73 29.96 31.74
N PHE A 213 22.44 29.36 30.78
CA PHE A 213 21.98 29.12 29.41
C PHE A 213 21.92 27.65 28.99
N LYS A 214 21.89 26.72 29.96
CA LYS A 214 22.10 25.27 29.75
C LYS A 214 21.24 24.60 28.65
N PHE A 215 20.12 25.20 28.25
CA PHE A 215 19.21 24.67 27.21
C PHE A 215 19.12 25.56 25.96
N LEU A 216 19.91 26.64 25.89
CA LEU A 216 19.93 27.62 24.82
C LEU A 216 21.29 27.72 24.12
N GLU A 217 22.26 26.87 24.50
CA GLU A 217 23.64 26.91 23.99
C GLU A 217 23.69 26.80 22.45
N GLU A 218 22.80 26.02 21.86
CA GLU A 218 22.71 25.82 20.40
C GLU A 218 22.10 27.02 19.66
N PHE A 219 21.42 27.94 20.38
CA PHE A 219 20.72 29.10 19.81
C PHE A 219 21.37 30.43 20.18
N ILE A 220 22.57 30.40 20.76
CA ILE A 220 23.29 31.59 21.19
C ILE A 220 24.65 31.61 20.48
N HIS A 221 24.98 32.73 19.86
CA HIS A 221 26.30 32.98 19.28
C HIS A 221 27.38 33.06 20.38
N ASP A 222 28.66 32.90 20.01
CA ASP A 222 29.79 32.93 20.95
C ASP A 222 29.87 34.25 21.77
N ASP A 223 29.30 35.34 21.25
CA ASP A 223 29.21 36.65 21.91
C ASP A 223 28.05 36.77 22.92
N GLY A 224 27.27 35.71 23.12
CA GLY A 224 26.15 35.65 24.04
C GLY A 224 24.83 36.23 23.49
N ILE A 225 24.77 36.54 22.19
CA ILE A 225 23.59 37.05 21.51
C ILE A 225 22.75 35.88 20.98
N LEU A 226 21.44 35.91 21.22
CA LEU A 226 20.51 34.93 20.67
C LEU A 226 20.48 35.05 19.13
N ILE A 227 20.50 33.92 18.42
CA ILE A 227 20.33 33.91 16.96
C ILE A 227 19.00 34.55 16.56
N THR A 228 18.92 35.09 15.36
CA THR A 228 17.69 35.66 14.80
C THR A 228 16.70 34.57 14.37
N PHE A 229 15.43 34.93 14.17
CA PHE A 229 14.44 34.00 13.63
C PHE A 229 14.84 33.47 12.24
N ASP A 230 15.39 34.32 11.39
CA ASP A 230 15.83 33.94 10.04
C ASP A 230 16.98 32.92 10.08
N GLU A 231 17.89 33.02 11.05
CA GLU A 231 18.95 32.04 11.32
C GLU A 231 18.37 30.74 11.89
N TYR A 232 17.44 30.84 12.84
CA TYR A 232 16.76 29.68 13.44
C TYR A 232 16.08 28.80 12.37
N ILE A 233 15.35 29.41 11.43
CA ILE A 233 14.65 28.65 10.37
C ILE A 233 15.57 28.07 9.30
N GLN A 234 16.85 28.46 9.23
CA GLN A 234 17.82 27.75 8.38
C GLN A 234 18.04 26.31 8.90
N GLY A 235 17.81 26.08 10.19
CA GLY A 235 17.94 24.77 10.82
C GLY A 235 16.81 23.78 10.55
N ARG A 236 15.78 24.12 9.76
CA ARG A 236 14.60 23.25 9.50
C ARG A 236 14.95 21.82 9.09
N GLU A 237 15.95 21.66 8.24
CA GLU A 237 16.35 20.36 7.69
C GLU A 237 17.29 19.58 8.62
N THR A 238 17.95 20.24 9.58
CA THR A 238 19.09 19.66 10.32
C THR A 238 18.97 19.69 11.83
N GLN A 239 18.22 20.63 12.41
CA GLN A 239 18.23 20.93 13.85
C GLN A 239 16.83 20.97 14.46
N LEU A 240 15.78 21.21 13.68
CA LEU A 240 14.43 21.38 14.21
C LEU A 240 13.66 20.04 14.25
N SER A 241 13.63 19.41 15.43
CA SER A 241 13.03 18.08 15.64
C SER A 241 11.55 17.98 15.28
N HIS A 242 10.77 19.06 15.33
CA HIS A 242 9.37 19.02 14.92
C HIS A 242 9.20 18.87 13.40
N TRP A 243 10.16 19.34 12.59
CA TRP A 243 10.20 19.08 11.15
C TRP A 243 10.58 17.64 10.86
N GLU A 244 11.59 17.12 11.54
CA GLU A 244 11.98 15.70 11.47
C GLU A 244 10.80 14.78 11.80
N GLY A 245 10.08 15.09 12.88
CA GLY A 245 8.93 14.32 13.33
C GLY A 245 7.81 14.25 12.28
N VAL A 246 7.52 15.37 11.61
CA VAL A 246 6.53 15.38 10.53
C VAL A 246 7.05 14.69 9.27
N TYR A 247 8.30 14.91 8.88
CA TYR A 247 8.91 14.22 7.74
C TYR A 247 8.89 12.70 7.91
N THR A 248 9.28 12.21 9.09
CA THR A 248 9.26 10.78 9.41
C THR A 248 7.83 10.24 9.36
N ASN A 249 6.86 10.96 9.95
CA ASN A 249 5.45 10.60 9.89
C ASN A 249 4.94 10.56 8.44
N MET A 250 5.34 11.49 7.58
CA MET A 250 4.95 11.53 6.18
C MET A 250 5.43 10.29 5.41
N LEU A 251 6.63 9.80 5.73
CA LEU A 251 7.22 8.60 5.13
C LEU A 251 6.66 7.29 5.70
N ASP A 252 6.08 7.31 6.89
CA ASP A 252 5.51 6.12 7.51
C ASP A 252 4.40 5.51 6.63
N ILE A 253 4.48 4.20 6.48
CA ILE A 253 3.45 3.41 5.80
C ILE A 253 2.20 3.40 6.69
N THR A 254 1.06 3.74 6.11
CA THR A 254 -0.22 3.66 6.82
C THR A 254 -0.50 2.19 7.17
N PRO A 255 -0.62 1.85 8.46
CA PRO A 255 -0.98 0.50 8.84
C PRO A 255 -2.42 0.22 8.44
N ALA A 256 -2.70 -1.01 8.04
CA ALA A 256 -4.08 -1.48 7.90
C ALA A 256 -4.78 -1.45 9.27
N LEU A 257 -5.96 -0.83 9.35
CA LEU A 257 -6.79 -0.88 10.56
C LEU A 257 -7.24 -2.32 10.80
N SER A 258 -7.30 -2.76 12.05
CA SER A 258 -7.88 -4.05 12.43
C SER A 258 -9.32 -3.87 12.91
N PRO A 259 -10.27 -4.76 12.56
CA PRO A 259 -11.62 -4.70 13.09
C PRO A 259 -11.66 -5.18 14.55
N THR A 260 -12.70 -4.80 15.27
CA THR A 260 -13.01 -5.39 16.58
C THR A 260 -13.72 -6.72 16.37
N LEU A 261 -13.03 -7.82 16.67
CA LEU A 261 -13.61 -9.16 16.62
C LEU A 261 -14.45 -9.47 17.87
N THR A 262 -15.43 -10.36 17.73
CA THR A 262 -16.10 -10.98 18.88
C THR A 262 -15.12 -11.90 19.61
N ASN A 263 -15.37 -12.18 20.90
CA ASN A 263 -14.50 -13.06 21.69
C ASN A 263 -14.31 -14.43 21.01
N SER A 264 -15.37 -15.01 20.45
CA SER A 264 -15.30 -16.29 19.73
C SER A 264 -14.40 -16.25 18.50
N PHE A 265 -14.43 -15.19 17.69
CA PHE A 265 -13.55 -15.07 16.53
C PHE A 265 -12.12 -14.65 16.90
N ALA A 266 -11.94 -13.92 18.00
CA ALA A 266 -10.62 -13.61 18.54
C ALA A 266 -9.89 -14.88 19.00
N ASP A 267 -10.58 -15.79 19.68
CA ASP A 267 -10.01 -17.09 20.07
C ASP A 267 -9.62 -17.92 18.84
N HIS A 268 -10.45 -17.91 17.79
CA HIS A 268 -10.13 -18.58 16.52
C HIS A 268 -8.96 -17.94 15.77
N MET A 269 -8.79 -16.62 15.83
CA MET A 269 -7.61 -15.95 15.28
C MET A 269 -6.32 -16.49 15.85
N GLU A 270 -6.26 -16.74 17.16
CA GLU A 270 -5.06 -17.28 17.81
C GLU A 270 -4.76 -18.71 17.35
N VAL A 271 -5.79 -19.54 17.13
CA VAL A 271 -5.62 -20.90 16.57
C VAL A 271 -5.07 -20.84 15.13
N ILE A 272 -5.64 -19.98 14.29
CA ILE A 272 -5.18 -19.77 12.91
C ILE A 272 -3.74 -19.25 12.89
N ARG A 273 -3.41 -18.32 13.78
CA ARG A 273 -2.04 -17.79 13.95
C ARG A 273 -1.07 -18.90 14.32
N ASP A 274 -1.38 -19.74 15.31
CA ASP A 274 -0.50 -20.85 15.70
C ASP A 274 -0.27 -21.81 14.51
N LYS A 275 -1.33 -22.23 13.83
CA LYS A 275 -1.26 -23.09 12.63
C LYS A 275 -0.39 -22.47 11.53
N ASN A 276 -0.57 -21.18 11.25
CA ASN A 276 0.22 -20.43 10.26
C ASN A 276 1.69 -20.28 10.69
N THR A 277 1.98 -20.07 11.98
CA THR A 277 3.35 -19.91 12.48
C THR A 277 4.14 -21.20 12.48
N ARG A 278 3.49 -22.36 12.65
CA ARG A 278 4.09 -23.71 12.49
C ARG A 278 4.48 -23.99 11.04
N MET A 279 3.74 -23.42 10.09
CA MET A 279 3.95 -23.56 8.64
C MET A 279 4.89 -22.50 8.03
N ALA A 280 5.26 -21.47 8.80
CA ALA A 280 6.07 -20.35 8.32
C ALA A 280 7.57 -20.50 8.63
N SER A 281 8.44 -20.09 7.69
CA SER A 281 9.88 -19.99 7.95
C SER A 281 10.20 -18.91 8.99
N ARG A 282 11.35 -19.00 9.67
CA ARG A 282 11.82 -17.97 10.64
C ARG A 282 11.82 -16.54 10.07
N LYS A 283 12.02 -16.38 8.76
CA LYS A 283 12.03 -15.07 8.07
C LYS A 283 10.61 -14.51 7.86
N GLN A 284 9.60 -15.37 7.69
CA GLN A 284 8.19 -14.97 7.57
C GLN A 284 7.58 -14.51 8.90
N ARG A 285 8.04 -15.06 10.04
CA ARG A 285 7.54 -14.69 11.38
C ARG A 285 7.73 -13.21 11.74
N ARG A 286 8.68 -12.50 11.12
CA ARG A 286 8.97 -11.08 11.37
C ARG A 286 8.14 -10.09 10.52
N MET A 287 7.43 -10.55 9.49
CA MET A 287 6.70 -9.68 8.54
C MET A 287 5.15 -9.75 8.67
N ASN A 288 4.62 -10.38 9.72
CA ASN A 288 3.23 -10.86 9.73
C ASN A 288 2.13 -9.87 10.15
N LYS A 289 2.42 -8.63 10.57
CA LYS A 289 1.37 -7.74 11.10
C LYS A 289 0.32 -7.34 10.04
N ASP A 290 0.73 -7.13 8.79
CA ASP A 290 -0.20 -6.84 7.69
C ASP A 290 -1.00 -8.07 7.24
N SER A 291 -0.41 -9.27 7.37
CA SER A 291 -1.11 -10.53 7.10
C SER A 291 -2.20 -10.79 8.13
N ASP A 292 -1.97 -10.38 9.37
CA ASP A 292 -2.91 -10.56 10.47
C ASP A 292 -4.14 -9.66 10.31
N SER A 293 -3.95 -8.37 9.96
CA SER A 293 -5.08 -7.47 9.71
C SER A 293 -6.01 -7.96 8.59
N TYR A 294 -5.47 -8.49 7.49
CA TYR A 294 -6.29 -9.07 6.42
C TYR A 294 -7.12 -10.27 6.92
N LEU A 295 -6.52 -11.16 7.71
CA LEU A 295 -7.22 -12.31 8.27
C LEU A 295 -8.30 -11.90 9.28
N GLU A 296 -8.05 -10.88 10.09
CA GLU A 296 -9.04 -10.32 11.02
C GLU A 296 -10.24 -9.76 10.25
N TRP A 297 -10.02 -9.00 9.17
CA TRP A 297 -11.11 -8.56 8.30
C TRP A 297 -11.85 -9.69 7.61
N LEU A 298 -11.13 -10.73 7.19
CA LEU A 298 -11.73 -11.91 6.58
C LEU A 298 -12.68 -12.61 7.56
N LEU A 299 -12.24 -12.83 8.81
CA LEU A 299 -13.10 -13.37 9.86
C LEU A 299 -14.26 -12.46 10.20
N PHE A 300 -14.01 -11.15 10.28
CA PHE A 300 -15.05 -10.17 10.60
C PHE A 300 -16.17 -10.18 9.57
N TYR A 301 -15.85 -10.21 8.27
CA TYR A 301 -16.85 -10.19 7.20
C TYR A 301 -17.45 -11.56 6.87
N TYR A 302 -16.64 -12.61 6.88
CA TYR A 302 -17.03 -13.91 6.32
C TYR A 302 -17.12 -15.04 7.37
N GLY A 303 -16.64 -14.81 8.59
CA GLY A 303 -16.58 -15.84 9.64
C GLY A 303 -17.95 -16.40 10.01
N GLU A 304 -18.98 -15.55 10.11
CA GLU A 304 -20.34 -15.99 10.41
C GLU A 304 -20.92 -16.87 9.30
N GLN A 305 -20.69 -16.51 8.03
CA GLN A 305 -21.14 -17.31 6.90
C GLN A 305 -20.48 -18.70 6.91
N ILE A 306 -19.16 -18.78 7.08
CA ILE A 306 -18.43 -20.06 7.18
C ILE A 306 -18.95 -20.89 8.36
N GLN A 307 -19.09 -20.27 9.53
CA GLN A 307 -19.57 -20.97 10.72
C GLN A 307 -20.99 -21.50 10.52
N SER A 308 -21.88 -20.73 9.88
CA SER A 308 -23.25 -21.16 9.63
C SER A 308 -23.34 -22.29 8.59
N THR A 309 -22.52 -22.25 7.54
CA THR A 309 -22.52 -23.25 6.47
C THR A 309 -21.84 -24.55 6.86
N PHE A 310 -20.68 -24.48 7.51
CA PHE A 310 -19.84 -25.66 7.77
C PHE A 310 -19.82 -26.09 9.24
N ASN A 311 -20.43 -25.31 10.13
CA ASN A 311 -20.39 -25.49 11.59
C ASN A 311 -18.98 -25.52 12.19
N GLN A 312 -17.98 -25.06 11.44
CA GLN A 312 -16.58 -24.97 11.86
C GLN A 312 -15.84 -23.97 10.97
N LEU A 313 -14.79 -23.34 11.51
CA LEU A 313 -13.93 -22.39 10.78
C LEU A 313 -12.66 -23.03 10.20
N ASP A 314 -12.31 -24.23 10.66
CA ASP A 314 -11.17 -25.00 10.16
C ASP A 314 -11.68 -26.39 9.77
N PHE A 315 -11.71 -26.67 8.48
CA PHE A 315 -12.33 -27.88 7.93
C PHE A 315 -11.31 -28.78 7.22
N ILE A 316 -10.02 -28.45 7.26
CA ILE A 316 -8.98 -29.36 6.80
C ILE A 316 -7.95 -29.65 7.90
N ASP A 317 -7.77 -30.95 8.13
CA ASP A 317 -6.65 -31.46 8.91
C ASP A 317 -5.32 -31.21 8.19
N SER A 318 -4.54 -30.27 8.72
CA SER A 318 -3.22 -29.93 8.17
C SER A 318 -2.21 -31.06 8.22
N GLU A 319 -2.41 -32.07 9.08
CA GLU A 319 -1.51 -33.22 9.14
C GLU A 319 -1.69 -34.15 7.93
N ASN A 320 -2.87 -34.12 7.31
CA ASN A 320 -3.26 -34.96 6.18
C ASN A 320 -3.23 -34.24 4.83
N LEU A 321 -3.06 -32.92 4.80
CA LEU A 321 -2.83 -32.17 3.58
C LEU A 321 -1.43 -32.49 3.01
N PRO A 322 -1.29 -32.76 1.70
CA PRO A 322 0.02 -32.79 1.06
C PRO A 322 0.58 -31.35 0.95
N ILE A 323 1.04 -30.80 2.08
CA ILE A 323 1.58 -29.44 2.25
C ILE A 323 2.66 -29.14 1.22
N GLY A 324 3.46 -30.16 0.85
CA GLY A 324 4.49 -30.05 -0.18
C GLY A 324 3.92 -29.66 -1.54
N LEU A 325 2.83 -30.30 -1.98
CA LEU A 325 2.17 -29.98 -3.25
C LEU A 325 1.62 -28.55 -3.23
N ILE A 326 0.98 -28.15 -2.13
CA ILE A 326 0.34 -26.84 -2.03
C ILE A 326 1.36 -25.71 -1.94
N THR A 327 2.47 -25.95 -1.23
CA THR A 327 3.61 -25.01 -1.18
C THR A 327 4.23 -24.86 -2.56
N LEU A 328 4.39 -25.95 -3.32
CA LEU A 328 4.86 -25.91 -4.70
C LEU A 328 3.93 -25.08 -5.58
N MET A 329 2.60 -25.23 -5.47
CA MET A 329 1.64 -24.43 -6.23
C MET A 329 1.70 -22.93 -5.90
N LYS A 330 1.84 -22.57 -4.61
CA LYS A 330 1.98 -21.17 -4.18
C LYS A 330 3.28 -20.55 -4.69
N THR A 331 4.38 -21.31 -4.65
CA THR A 331 5.72 -20.85 -5.02
C THR A 331 6.02 -20.93 -6.51
N ALA A 332 5.23 -21.69 -7.28
CA ALA A 332 5.35 -21.79 -8.73
C ALA A 332 5.44 -20.40 -9.35
N GLN A 333 6.60 -19.98 -9.84
CA GLN A 333 6.75 -18.61 -10.31
C GLN A 333 5.94 -18.38 -11.58
N ILE A 334 5.33 -17.20 -11.67
CA ILE A 334 4.84 -16.73 -12.96
C ILE A 334 6.09 -16.33 -13.73
N ASP A 335 6.32 -16.96 -14.88
CA ASP A 335 7.34 -16.49 -15.81
C ASP A 335 6.85 -15.20 -16.47
N TRP A 336 7.39 -14.07 -16.01
CA TRP A 336 7.06 -12.73 -16.51
C TRP A 336 7.77 -12.40 -17.83
N ASN A 337 8.69 -13.24 -18.32
CA ASN A 337 9.53 -12.97 -19.49
C ASN A 337 9.03 -13.58 -20.80
N ASN A 338 7.96 -14.38 -20.78
CA ASN A 338 7.31 -14.86 -22.00
C ASN A 338 6.44 -13.75 -22.62
N LYS A 339 7.09 -12.72 -23.17
CA LYS A 339 6.52 -12.00 -24.30
C LYS A 339 6.49 -12.98 -25.48
N SER A 340 5.30 -13.20 -26.00
CA SER A 340 4.99 -14.01 -27.18
C SER A 340 6.05 -13.88 -28.27
N LYS A 341 6.81 -14.97 -28.48
CA LYS A 341 7.57 -15.25 -29.71
C LYS A 341 6.64 -15.73 -30.83
N GLU A 342 5.52 -15.05 -31.06
CA GLU A 342 4.53 -15.45 -32.08
C GLU A 342 4.15 -14.33 -33.05
N GLU A 343 5.03 -13.34 -33.22
CA GLU A 343 4.99 -12.45 -34.39
C GLU A 343 6.40 -12.32 -34.97
N GLU A 344 6.78 -13.30 -35.80
CA GLU A 344 7.70 -13.14 -36.93
C GLU A 344 7.01 -13.63 -38.20
#